data_AF-A0A2M8PU59-F1
#
_entry.id   AF-A0A2M8PU59-F1
#
_cell.length_a   1.000
_cell.length_b   1.000
_cell.length_c   1.000
_cell.angle_alpha   90.00
_cell.angle_beta   90.00
_cell.angle_gamma   90.00
#
_symmetry.space_group_name_H-M   'P 1'
#
loop_
_entity.id
_entity.type
_entity.pdbx_description
1 polymer ?
#
loop_
_entity_poly.entity_id
_entity_poly.type
_entity_poly.pdbx_seq_one_letter_code
_entity_poly.pdbx_strand_id
1 'polypeptide(L)'
;ATRGTFAIGTLRVLTLPALEEQTRLENVNSFTFRSREVAVVQFFADSQGLVPSADVRVWNGERAQRLVGELPASESCTFVSSTIRAVGETLIIVFGERCSGRPSQWRVVRVNPDG
;
A
#
# COMPACT_ATOMS: atom_id res chain seq x y z
N ALA A 1 -8.43 -10.18 7.53
CA ALA A 1 -9.31 -11.03 6.70
C ALA A 1 -8.68 -11.10 5.31
N THR A 2 -8.39 -12.30 4.80
CA THR A 2 -7.98 -12.46 3.39
C THR A 2 -9.22 -12.27 2.51
N ARG A 3 -9.26 -11.22 1.70
CA ARG A 3 -10.18 -11.12 0.57
C ARG A 3 -9.39 -11.51 -0.67
N GLY A 4 -9.41 -12.78 -1.07
CA GLY A 4 -8.68 -13.25 -2.26
C GLY A 4 -7.25 -13.75 -2.01
N THR A 5 -6.44 -13.81 -3.06
CA THR A 5 -5.07 -14.40 -3.06
C THR A 5 -3.99 -13.47 -2.49
N PHE A 6 -4.38 -12.48 -1.70
CA PHE A 6 -3.49 -11.46 -1.15
C PHE A 6 -3.93 -11.09 0.27
N ALA A 7 -2.98 -10.61 1.07
CA ALA A 7 -3.25 -10.16 2.43
C ALA A 7 -3.60 -8.67 2.42
N ILE A 8 -4.79 -8.32 2.91
CA ILE A 8 -5.12 -6.95 3.32
C ILE A 8 -5.59 -6.97 4.76
N GLY A 9 -5.33 -5.88 5.46
CA GLY A 9 -5.71 -5.73 6.84
C GLY A 9 -5.92 -4.29 7.24
N THR A 10 -6.19 -4.14 8.52
CA THR A 10 -6.30 -2.86 9.19
C THR A 10 -4.96 -2.58 9.87
N LEU A 11 -4.29 -1.50 9.51
CA LEU A 11 -3.15 -0.98 10.25
C LEU A 11 -3.66 -0.08 11.38
N ARG A 12 -3.31 -0.42 12.61
CA ARG A 12 -3.59 0.39 13.80
C ARG A 12 -2.28 1.03 14.24
N VAL A 13 -2.28 2.35 14.42
CA VAL A 13 -1.14 3.07 14.98
C VAL A 13 -1.45 3.37 16.44
N LEU A 14 -0.64 2.84 17.34
CA LEU A 14 -0.86 2.91 18.78
C LEU A 14 0.25 3.71 19.47
N THR A 15 -0.08 4.44 20.53
CA THR A 15 0.90 5.09 21.40
C THR A 15 1.16 4.26 22.65
N LEU A 16 2.43 4.17 23.05
CA LEU A 16 2.85 3.55 24.30
C LEU A 16 2.91 4.59 25.44
N PRO A 17 2.76 4.18 26.72
CA PRO A 17 2.54 2.79 27.17
C PRO A 17 1.06 2.35 27.13
N ALA A 18 0.12 3.28 27.00
CA ALA A 18 -1.32 3.01 27.17
C ALA A 18 -1.97 2.23 26.01
N LEU A 19 -1.26 2.04 24.89
CA LEU A 19 -1.78 1.42 23.65
C LEU A 19 -2.99 2.15 23.07
N GLU A 20 -3.05 3.48 23.23
CA GLU A 20 -4.12 4.31 22.67
C GLU A 20 -4.02 4.36 21.15
N GLU A 21 -5.14 4.13 20.46
CA GLU A 21 -5.19 4.17 19.00
C GLU A 21 -5.22 5.61 18.49
N GLN A 22 -4.14 6.02 17.83
CA GLN A 22 -4.02 7.34 17.19
C GLN A 22 -4.76 7.37 15.85
N THR A 23 -4.62 6.29 15.08
CA THR A 23 -5.31 6.17 13.80
C THR A 23 -5.49 4.72 13.38
N ARG A 24 -6.40 4.55 12.42
CA ARG A 24 -6.74 3.29 11.78
C ARG A 24 -6.79 3.47 10.27
N LEU A 25 -6.04 2.63 9.55
CA LEU A 25 -5.99 2.64 8.10
C LEU A 25 -6.47 1.27 7.58
N GLU A 26 -7.54 1.26 6.81
CA GLU A 26 -8.13 0.05 6.24
C GLU A 26 -7.47 -0.36 4.92
N ASN A 27 -7.72 -1.59 4.48
CA ASN A 27 -7.24 -2.14 3.20
C ASN A 27 -5.72 -2.05 2.98
N VAL A 28 -4.94 -2.02 4.07
CA VAL A 28 -3.48 -1.93 4.03
C VAL A 28 -2.90 -3.28 3.63
N ASN A 29 -2.10 -3.30 2.56
CA ASN A 29 -1.33 -4.47 2.16
C ASN A 29 0.09 -4.41 2.73
N SER A 30 0.74 -3.25 2.68
CA SER A 30 2.05 -3.02 3.27
C SER A 30 2.20 -1.61 3.81
N PHE A 31 3.14 -1.40 4.73
CA PHE A 31 3.41 -0.11 5.34
C PHE A 31 4.89 0.07 5.68
N THR A 32 5.31 1.33 5.83
CA THR A 32 6.63 1.71 6.32
C THR A 32 6.55 3.00 7.13
N PHE A 33 7.60 3.30 7.87
CA PHE A 33 7.73 4.53 8.64
C PHE A 33 8.73 5.45 7.95
N ARG A 34 8.42 6.75 7.96
CA ARG A 34 9.34 7.81 7.56
C ARG A 34 9.28 8.91 8.61
N SER A 35 10.32 9.04 9.43
CA SER A 35 10.33 9.97 10.56
C SER A 35 9.11 9.75 11.48
N ARG A 36 8.16 10.68 11.51
CA ARG A 36 6.90 10.60 12.29
C ARG A 36 5.70 10.15 11.47
N GLU A 37 5.90 9.87 10.19
CA GLU A 37 4.83 9.52 9.27
C GLU A 37 4.76 8.02 9.04
N VAL A 38 3.55 7.56 8.69
CA VAL A 38 3.28 6.18 8.27
C VAL A 38 2.83 6.20 6.82
N ALA A 39 3.63 5.64 5.93
CA ALA A 39 3.26 5.44 4.54
C ALA A 39 2.67 4.04 4.35
N VAL A 40 1.54 3.95 3.65
CA VAL A 40 0.81 2.70 3.42
C VAL A 40 0.52 2.51 1.94
N VAL A 41 0.54 1.25 1.51
CA VAL A 41 -0.01 0.80 0.23
C VAL A 41 -1.35 0.16 0.49
N GLN A 42 -2.40 0.68 -0.12
CA GLN A 42 -3.75 0.14 -0.04
C GLN A 42 -4.14 -0.54 -1.35
N PHE A 43 -4.71 -1.73 -1.26
CA PHE A 43 -5.21 -2.48 -2.42
C PHE A 43 -6.72 -2.31 -2.54
N PHE A 44 -7.19 -2.07 -3.77
CA PHE A 44 -8.61 -1.98 -4.08
C PHE A 44 -8.99 -3.15 -4.96
N ALA A 45 -9.77 -4.06 -4.39
CA ALA A 45 -10.27 -5.21 -5.12
C ALA A 45 -11.55 -4.84 -5.89
N ASP A 46 -11.69 -5.37 -7.10
CA ASP A 46 -12.93 -5.34 -7.86
C ASP A 46 -13.95 -6.38 -7.35
N SER A 47 -15.09 -6.45 -8.02
CA SER A 47 -16.16 -7.41 -7.69
C SER A 47 -15.77 -8.88 -7.88
N GLN A 48 -14.69 -9.15 -8.62
CA GLN A 48 -14.14 -10.50 -8.84
C GLN A 48 -13.05 -10.85 -7.81
N GLY A 49 -12.70 -9.93 -6.91
CA GLY A 49 -11.64 -10.12 -5.93
C GLY A 49 -10.24 -10.02 -6.54
N LEU A 50 -10.10 -9.40 -7.72
CA LEU A 50 -8.81 -9.03 -8.30
C LEU A 50 -8.47 -7.61 -7.87
N VAL A 51 -7.19 -7.28 -7.78
CA VAL A 51 -6.68 -5.96 -7.40
C VAL A 51 -6.10 -5.25 -8.63
N PRO A 52 -6.94 -4.54 -9.41
CA PRO A 52 -6.46 -3.78 -10.57
C PRO A 52 -5.71 -2.50 -10.19
N SER A 53 -5.89 -1.99 -8.96
CA SER A 53 -5.31 -0.71 -8.55
C SER A 53 -4.89 -0.67 -7.08
N ALA A 54 -3.98 0.25 -6.79
CA ALA A 54 -3.50 0.54 -5.44
C ALA A 54 -3.40 2.05 -5.19
N ASP A 55 -3.59 2.47 -3.94
CA ASP A 55 -3.27 3.83 -3.49
C ASP A 55 -2.01 3.81 -2.62
N VAL A 56 -1.31 4.94 -2.62
CA VAL A 56 -0.28 5.24 -1.63
C VAL A 56 -0.78 6.38 -0.76
N ARG A 57 -0.84 6.16 0.55
CA ARG A 57 -1.25 7.18 1.52
C ARG A 57 -0.18 7.40 2.57
N VAL A 58 -0.13 8.62 3.10
CA VAL A 58 0.76 9.00 4.19
C VAL A 58 -0.09 9.55 5.32
N TRP A 59 0.06 8.99 6.52
CA TRP A 59 -0.46 9.57 7.75
C TRP A 59 0.65 10.36 8.44
N ASN A 60 0.40 11.64 8.71
CA ASN A 60 1.40 12.58 9.20
C ASN A 60 1.37 12.80 10.73
N GLY A 61 0.68 11.95 11.48
CA GLY A 61 0.42 12.15 12.90
C GLY A 61 -0.98 12.70 13.21
N GLU A 62 -1.60 13.40 12.24
CA GLU A 62 -2.92 14.01 12.42
C GLU A 62 -3.96 13.42 11.47
N ARG A 63 -3.62 13.33 10.17
CA ARG A 63 -4.53 12.87 9.13
C ARG A 63 -3.83 12.05 8.06
N ALA A 64 -4.59 11.16 7.42
CA ALA A 64 -4.12 10.35 6.30
C ALA A 64 -4.42 11.05 4.97
N GLN A 65 -3.36 11.44 4.26
CA GLN A 65 -3.44 12.06 2.93
C GLN A 65 -3.12 11.03 1.84
N ARG A 66 -3.76 11.16 0.70
CA ARG A 66 -3.44 10.36 -0.48
C ARG A 66 -2.28 11.02 -1.21
N LEU A 67 -1.22 10.26 -1.43
CA LEU A 67 -0.05 10.71 -2.17
C LEU A 67 -0.11 10.27 -3.65
N VAL A 68 -0.52 9.02 -3.87
CA VAL A 68 -0.81 8.49 -5.21
C VAL A 68 -2.19 7.84 -5.16
N GLY A 69 -3.05 8.21 -6.11
CA GLY A 69 -4.35 7.58 -6.31
C GLY A 69 -4.35 6.66 -7.51
N GLU A 70 -5.05 5.54 -7.39
CA GLU A 70 -5.38 4.63 -8.50
C GLU A 70 -4.17 4.21 -9.34
N LEU A 71 -3.05 3.90 -8.71
CA LEU A 71 -1.89 3.35 -9.41
C LEU A 71 -2.30 2.01 -10.05
N PRO A 72 -2.37 1.91 -11.39
CA PRO A 72 -2.89 0.71 -12.04
C PRO A 72 -1.84 -0.40 -12.01
N ALA A 73 -2.29 -1.64 -11.95
CA ALA A 73 -1.47 -2.80 -12.30
C ALA A 73 -1.09 -2.74 -13.79
N SER A 74 -0.03 -3.45 -14.18
CA SER A 74 0.31 -3.59 -15.60
C SER A 74 -0.84 -4.22 -16.40
N GLU A 75 -0.91 -3.93 -17.70
CA GLU A 75 -1.93 -4.48 -18.61
C GLU A 75 -2.07 -6.01 -18.46
N SER A 76 -3.30 -6.51 -18.34
CA SER A 76 -3.60 -7.93 -18.11
C SER A 76 -3.02 -8.52 -16.81
N CYS A 77 -2.70 -7.70 -15.81
CA CYS A 77 -2.25 -8.15 -14.49
C CYS A 77 -3.11 -7.62 -13.35
N THR A 78 -2.96 -8.27 -12.19
CA THR A 78 -3.50 -7.84 -10.90
C THR A 78 -2.38 -7.81 -9.87
N PHE A 79 -2.43 -6.88 -8.92
CA PHE A 79 -1.57 -6.94 -7.76
C PHE A 79 -1.92 -8.15 -6.88
N VAL A 80 -0.89 -8.76 -6.30
CA VAL A 80 -1.04 -9.87 -5.33
C VAL A 80 -0.19 -9.66 -4.08
N SER A 81 0.81 -8.79 -4.14
CA SER A 81 1.63 -8.42 -2.99
C SER A 81 2.25 -7.04 -3.20
N SER A 82 2.60 -6.38 -2.10
CA SER A 82 3.44 -5.20 -2.12
C SER A 82 4.40 -5.19 -0.95
N THR A 83 5.50 -4.46 -1.10
CA THR A 83 6.33 -3.99 0.00
C THR A 83 6.72 -2.55 -0.27
N ILE A 84 6.84 -1.76 0.78
CA ILE A 84 7.21 -0.35 0.70
C ILE A 84 8.39 -0.06 1.64
N ARG A 85 9.31 0.80 1.21
CA ARG A 85 10.45 1.30 1.98
C ARG A 85 10.64 2.78 1.72
N ALA A 86 10.95 3.53 2.78
CA ALA A 86 11.45 4.89 2.66
C ALA A 86 12.98 4.88 2.47
N VAL A 87 13.48 5.60 1.47
CA VAL A 87 14.91 5.80 1.19
C VAL A 87 15.15 7.29 1.00
N GLY A 88 15.61 7.95 2.07
CA GLY A 88 15.59 9.42 2.12
C GLY A 88 14.15 9.93 2.01
N GLU A 89 13.92 10.85 1.08
CA GLU A 89 12.59 11.40 0.80
C GLU A 89 11.75 10.52 -0.14
N THR A 90 12.35 9.56 -0.85
CA THR A 90 11.64 8.74 -1.81
C THR A 90 11.02 7.50 -1.16
N LEU A 91 9.78 7.20 -1.52
CA LEU A 91 9.17 5.90 -1.25
C LEU A 91 9.44 4.95 -2.42
N ILE A 92 10.05 3.80 -2.12
CA ILE A 92 10.23 2.71 -3.07
C ILE A 92 9.19 1.65 -2.76
N ILE A 93 8.36 1.36 -3.75
CA ILE A 93 7.30 0.35 -3.65
C ILE A 93 7.60 -0.74 -4.65
N VAL A 94 7.57 -1.99 -4.19
CA VAL A 94 7.69 -3.17 -5.04
C VAL A 94 6.36 -3.90 -5.03
N PHE A 95 5.76 -4.07 -6.20
CA PHE A 95 4.53 -4.81 -6.41
C PHE A 95 4.83 -6.18 -7.03
N GLY A 96 4.23 -7.23 -6.46
CA GLY A 96 4.08 -8.51 -7.14
C GLY A 96 2.81 -8.51 -7.96
N GLU A 97 2.93 -8.81 -9.25
CA GLU A 97 1.82 -8.83 -10.20
C GLU A 97 1.62 -10.24 -10.76
N ARG A 98 0.39 -10.72 -10.71
CA ARG A 98 -0.03 -11.95 -11.40
C ARG A 98 -0.68 -11.56 -12.71
N CYS A 99 -0.21 -12.12 -13.82
CA CYS A 99 -0.64 -11.75 -15.16
C CYS A 99 -1.39 -12.89 -15.85
N SER A 100 -2.37 -12.54 -16.68
CA SER A 100 -3.05 -13.49 -17.55
C SER A 100 -2.27 -13.63 -18.86
N GLY A 101 -2.10 -14.87 -19.33
CA GLY A 101 -1.40 -15.16 -20.60
C GLY A 101 0.13 -14.96 -20.57
N ARG A 102 0.73 -14.62 -19.43
CA ARG A 102 2.19 -14.49 -19.26
C ARG A 102 2.63 -14.75 -17.81
N PRO A 103 3.93 -14.99 -17.56
CA PRO A 103 4.44 -15.17 -16.20
C PRO A 103 4.15 -13.98 -15.29
N SER A 104 4.05 -14.24 -13.98
CA SER A 104 4.03 -13.20 -12.95
C SER A 104 5.30 -12.35 -12.98
N GLN A 105 5.20 -11.10 -12.51
CA GLN A 105 6.31 -10.15 -12.55
C GLN A 105 6.41 -9.31 -11.28
N TRP A 106 7.57 -8.69 -11.10
CA TRP A 106 7.82 -7.68 -10.09
C TRP A 106 7.91 -6.31 -10.74
N ARG A 107 7.24 -5.32 -10.16
CA ARG A 107 7.32 -3.93 -10.61
C ARG A 107 7.76 -3.03 -9.48
N VAL A 108 8.78 -2.23 -9.74
CA VAL A 108 9.28 -1.22 -8.79
C VAL A 108 8.77 0.14 -9.20
N VAL A 109 8.20 0.87 -8.26
CA VAL A 109 7.72 2.24 -8.44
C VAL A 109 8.42 3.13 -7.41
N ARG A 110 8.84 4.32 -7.85
CA ARG A 110 9.38 5.36 -7.00
C ARG A 110 8.33 6.45 -6.88
N VAL A 111 8.03 6.86 -5.66
CA VAL A 111 7.09 7.93 -5.37
C VAL A 111 7.85 9.01 -4.58
N ASN A 112 7.95 10.20 -5.17
CA ASN A 112 8.43 11.38 -4.48
C ASN A 112 7.22 12.12 -3.88
N PRO A 113 7.21 12.39 -2.56
CA PRO A 113 6.12 13.10 -1.91
C PRO A 113 5.89 14.51 -2.45
N ASP A 114 6.95 15.14 -2.99
CA ASP A 114 6.97 16.55 -3.38
C ASP A 114 6.80 16.79 -4.89
N GLY A 115 6.60 15.73 -5.69
CA GLY A 115 6.61 15.77 -7.16
C GLY A 115 7.93 15.29 -7.76
#